data_AF-A0A0F9FDV1-F1
#
_entry.id   AF-A0A0F9FDV1-F1
#
_cell.length_a   1.000
_cell.length_b   1.000
_cell.length_c   1.000
_cell.angle_alpha   90.00
_cell.angle_beta   90.00
_cell.angle_gamma   90.00
#
_symmetry.space_group_name_H-M   'P 1'
#
loop_
_entity.id
_entity.type
_entity.pdbx_description
1 polymer ?
#
loop_
_entity_poly.entity_id
_entity_poly.type
_entity_poly.pdbx_seq_one_letter_code
_entity_poly.pdbx_strand_id
1 'polypeptide(L)'
;MTESKKEIKLTGREDPKIGVYVCWCGINIGGIVDVPKLVEYAKTLPNVVVGKEYKFFCSDVGQTMIQEDIEAGLINRVVVAACSPRMHEPTFRRACQEAGLNQFLFEQANIREHCTWVNASDIPGATEISKDHIRMAVAKASKLMPLEVTKVKVEPSCLIVGAGIAGMNAALDLGNSGYKVYLVERLPTIGGHMAQLDKTFPTMDCSACTITPRMTDVARNPNIELLTYSEVKSIDGFVGNFDVKITKKPHYIDQNTCNGCGDCAEVCP
;
A
#
# COMPACT_ATOMS: atom_id res chain seq x y z
N MET A 1 -13.49 -14.29 -17.06
CA MET A 1 -12.28 -15.13 -17.08
C MET A 1 -12.46 -16.22 -16.05
N THR A 2 -12.79 -17.42 -16.50
CA THR A 2 -12.97 -18.61 -15.68
C THR A 2 -11.59 -19.19 -15.37
N GLU A 3 -10.96 -18.73 -14.28
CA GLU A 3 -9.74 -19.35 -13.77
C GLU A 3 -10.11 -20.53 -12.86
N SER A 4 -10.17 -21.73 -13.43
CA SER A 4 -9.95 -22.94 -12.64
C SER A 4 -8.45 -23.10 -12.38
N LYS A 5 -7.88 -22.24 -11.53
CA LYS A 5 -6.51 -22.44 -11.02
C LYS A 5 -6.55 -23.63 -10.07
N LYS A 6 -5.75 -24.66 -10.36
CA LYS A 6 -5.58 -25.84 -9.49
C LYS A 6 -5.09 -25.36 -8.14
N GLU A 7 -5.98 -25.34 -7.15
CA GLU A 7 -5.62 -25.01 -5.78
C GLU A 7 -4.78 -26.15 -5.20
N ILE A 8 -3.50 -25.89 -4.90
CA ILE A 8 -2.64 -26.85 -4.22
C ILE A 8 -3.02 -26.82 -2.74
N LYS A 9 -3.91 -27.74 -2.35
CA LYS A 9 -4.37 -27.86 -0.98
C LYS A 9 -3.32 -28.52 -0.10
N LEU A 10 -2.44 -27.70 0.48
CA LEU A 10 -1.52 -28.12 1.53
C LEU A 10 -2.27 -28.12 2.86
N THR A 11 -2.36 -29.28 3.51
CA THR A 11 -3.11 -29.43 4.78
C THR A 11 -2.32 -28.99 6.02
N GLY A 12 -1.10 -28.47 5.84
CA GLY A 12 -0.18 -28.12 6.93
C GLY A 12 0.44 -29.34 7.64
N ARG A 13 0.10 -30.56 7.23
CA ARG A 13 0.60 -31.83 7.79
C ARG A 13 1.74 -32.47 6.99
N GLU A 14 2.03 -31.92 5.82
CA GLU A 14 3.07 -32.41 4.92
C GLU A 14 4.42 -31.82 5.30
N ASP A 15 5.49 -32.60 5.08
CA ASP A 15 6.85 -32.14 5.34
C ASP A 15 7.19 -30.89 4.50
N PRO A 16 7.83 -29.86 5.10
CA PRO A 16 8.22 -28.67 4.35
C PRO A 16 9.21 -29.01 3.23
N LYS A 17 8.90 -28.51 2.04
CA LYS A 17 9.73 -28.50 0.82
C LYS A 17 9.89 -27.05 0.40
N ILE A 18 11.01 -26.44 0.78
CA ILE A 18 11.24 -25.00 0.67
C ILE A 18 12.02 -24.71 -0.61
N GLY A 19 11.50 -23.79 -1.42
CA GLY A 19 12.25 -23.15 -2.50
C GLY A 19 12.85 -21.82 -2.03
N VAL A 20 14.17 -21.67 -2.15
CA VAL A 20 14.88 -20.43 -1.82
C VAL A 20 15.33 -19.73 -3.09
N TYR A 21 14.92 -18.48 -3.25
CA TYR A 21 15.15 -17.66 -4.44
C TYR A 21 15.95 -16.42 -4.06
N VAL A 22 17.22 -16.35 -4.43
CA VAL A 22 18.12 -15.25 -4.05
C VAL A 22 18.29 -14.25 -5.20
N CYS A 23 17.81 -13.03 -4.98
CA CYS A 23 17.77 -11.99 -6.00
C CYS A 23 19.09 -11.21 -6.07
N TRP A 24 19.57 -10.93 -7.27
CA TRP A 24 20.72 -10.02 -7.45
C TRP A 24 20.33 -8.55 -7.35
N CYS A 25 19.08 -8.23 -7.70
CA CYS A 25 18.57 -6.87 -7.84
C CYS A 25 19.51 -5.99 -8.70
N GLY A 26 19.98 -6.56 -9.82
CA GLY A 26 21.06 -5.99 -10.61
C GLY A 26 22.36 -5.99 -9.81
N ILE A 27 22.87 -4.80 -9.47
CA ILE A 27 24.07 -4.62 -8.65
C ILE A 27 23.75 -4.27 -7.19
N ASN A 28 22.48 -4.09 -6.83
CA ASN A 28 22.11 -3.64 -5.48
C ASN A 28 22.38 -4.70 -4.40
N ILE A 29 22.23 -5.98 -4.75
CA ILE A 29 22.61 -7.11 -3.89
C ILE A 29 23.85 -7.77 -4.47
N GLY A 30 23.79 -8.18 -5.74
CA GLY A 30 24.86 -8.91 -6.41
C GLY A 30 26.15 -8.11 -6.66
N GLY A 31 26.14 -6.79 -6.46
CA GLY A 31 27.34 -5.97 -6.49
C GLY A 31 28.11 -5.94 -5.16
N ILE A 32 27.50 -6.41 -4.06
CA ILE A 32 28.09 -6.39 -2.72
C ILE A 32 28.36 -7.82 -2.23
N VAL A 33 27.38 -8.72 -2.33
CA VAL A 33 27.48 -10.10 -1.85
C VAL A 33 27.51 -11.10 -3.01
N ASP A 34 28.16 -12.23 -2.78
CA ASP A 34 28.24 -13.34 -3.74
C ASP A 34 26.93 -14.15 -3.71
N VAL A 35 26.00 -13.81 -4.60
CA VAL A 35 24.66 -14.43 -4.69
C VAL A 35 24.73 -15.93 -4.99
N PRO A 36 25.57 -16.44 -5.91
CA PRO A 36 25.74 -17.87 -6.10
C PRO A 36 26.12 -18.61 -4.81
N LYS A 37 27.06 -18.07 -4.01
CA LYS A 37 27.42 -18.67 -2.72
C LYS A 37 26.29 -18.63 -1.69
N LEU A 38 25.44 -17.61 -1.72
CA LEU A 38 24.25 -17.56 -0.86
C LEU A 38 23.23 -18.65 -1.23
N VAL A 39 23.06 -18.95 -2.52
CA VAL A 39 22.22 -20.06 -2.98
C VAL A 39 22.80 -21.40 -2.53
N GLU A 40 24.10 -21.62 -2.71
CA GLU A 40 24.75 -22.86 -2.25
C GLU A 40 24.63 -23.03 -0.73
N TYR A 41 24.81 -21.95 0.04
CA TYR A 41 24.53 -21.96 1.47
C TYR A 41 23.07 -22.33 1.78
N ALA A 42 22.11 -21.71 1.09
CA ALA A 42 20.69 -21.96 1.32
C ALA A 42 20.31 -23.43 1.12
N LYS A 43 20.91 -24.11 0.13
CA LYS A 43 20.70 -25.55 -0.12
C LYS A 43 21.19 -26.45 1.02
N THR A 44 22.08 -25.97 1.89
CA THR A 44 22.53 -26.73 3.08
C THR A 44 21.53 -26.69 4.23
N LEU A 45 20.53 -25.81 4.17
CA LEU A 45 19.57 -25.62 5.24
C LEU A 45 18.50 -26.72 5.23
N PRO A 46 17.94 -27.10 6.40
CA PRO A 46 16.88 -28.09 6.48
C PRO A 46 15.68 -27.74 5.58
N ASN A 47 15.09 -28.76 4.97
CA ASN A 47 13.88 -28.67 4.13
C ASN A 47 14.04 -27.88 2.82
N VAL A 48 15.21 -27.29 2.53
CA VAL A 48 15.44 -26.60 1.25
C VAL A 48 15.71 -27.64 0.16
N VAL A 49 14.80 -27.71 -0.81
CA VAL A 49 14.88 -28.68 -1.93
C VAL A 49 15.21 -28.01 -3.26
N VAL A 50 14.94 -26.70 -3.37
CA VAL A 50 15.28 -25.89 -4.55
C VAL A 50 15.99 -24.62 -4.07
N GLY A 51 17.11 -24.30 -4.70
CA GLY A 51 17.83 -23.05 -4.52
C GLY A 51 18.16 -22.46 -5.88
N LYS A 52 17.63 -21.28 -6.20
CA LYS A 52 17.85 -20.59 -7.47
C LYS A 52 18.26 -19.14 -7.24
N GLU A 53 19.04 -18.61 -8.18
CA GLU A 53 19.32 -17.18 -8.28
C GLU A 53 18.78 -16.62 -9.58
N TYR A 54 18.42 -15.34 -9.55
CA TYR A 54 18.03 -14.61 -10.75
C TYR A 54 18.23 -13.11 -10.57
N LYS A 55 18.38 -12.39 -11.68
CA LYS A 55 18.68 -10.96 -11.67
C LYS A 55 17.59 -10.15 -10.97
N PHE A 56 16.33 -10.45 -11.26
CA PHE A 56 15.17 -9.71 -10.76
C PHE A 56 14.00 -10.67 -10.49
N PHE A 57 13.90 -11.24 -9.30
CA PHE A 57 12.79 -12.15 -8.98
C PHE A 57 11.40 -11.50 -9.05
N CYS A 58 11.31 -10.16 -8.92
CA CYS A 58 10.05 -9.44 -9.06
C CYS A 58 9.61 -9.23 -10.53
N SER A 59 10.46 -9.52 -11.52
CA SER A 59 10.05 -9.48 -12.93
C SER A 59 9.18 -10.68 -13.28
N ASP A 60 8.47 -10.62 -14.40
CA ASP A 60 7.63 -11.73 -14.87
C ASP A 60 8.42 -13.03 -14.98
N VAL A 61 9.63 -12.99 -15.57
CA VAL A 61 10.52 -14.15 -15.69
C VAL A 61 10.87 -14.73 -14.32
N GLY A 62 11.19 -13.87 -13.35
CA GLY A 62 11.52 -14.30 -12.00
C GLY A 62 10.33 -14.93 -11.27
N GLN A 63 9.13 -14.36 -11.45
CA GLN A 63 7.89 -14.89 -10.88
C GLN A 63 7.54 -16.24 -11.51
N THR A 64 7.64 -16.37 -12.84
CA THR A 64 7.38 -17.62 -13.56
C THR A 64 8.30 -18.75 -13.08
N MET A 65 9.59 -18.48 -12.81
CA MET A 65 10.49 -19.51 -12.26
C MET A 65 10.02 -20.06 -10.91
N ILE A 66 9.42 -19.23 -10.05
CA ILE A 66 8.86 -19.66 -8.77
C ILE A 66 7.58 -20.46 -9.01
N GLN A 67 6.71 -19.98 -9.91
CA GLN A 67 5.45 -20.62 -10.25
C GLN A 67 5.66 -22.03 -10.84
N GLU A 68 6.62 -22.18 -11.76
CA GLU A 68 6.97 -23.47 -12.37
C GLU A 68 7.41 -24.51 -11.32
N ASP A 69 8.20 -24.10 -10.32
CA ASP A 69 8.63 -25.00 -9.24
C ASP A 69 7.48 -25.42 -8.32
N ILE A 70 6.53 -24.51 -8.08
CA ILE A 70 5.30 -24.78 -7.32
C ILE A 70 4.42 -25.77 -8.10
N GLU A 71 4.15 -25.48 -9.37
CA GLU A 71 3.27 -26.27 -10.24
C GLU A 71 3.82 -27.66 -10.53
N ALA A 72 5.15 -27.79 -10.63
CA ALA A 72 5.83 -29.07 -10.74
C ALA A 72 5.77 -29.90 -9.43
N GLY A 73 5.23 -29.34 -8.34
CA GLY A 73 5.13 -30.01 -7.04
C GLY A 73 6.46 -30.20 -6.33
N LEU A 74 7.50 -29.46 -6.74
CA LEU A 74 8.83 -29.52 -6.13
C LEU A 74 8.82 -28.90 -4.74
N ILE A 75 8.07 -27.81 -4.57
CA ILE A 75 8.05 -27.01 -3.35
C ILE A 75 6.63 -26.77 -2.84
N ASN A 76 6.51 -26.61 -1.53
CA ASN A 76 5.27 -26.28 -0.84
C ASN A 76 5.44 -25.07 0.12
N ARG A 77 6.61 -24.42 0.10
CA ARG A 77 6.96 -23.18 0.80
C ARG A 77 7.93 -22.38 -0.06
N VAL A 78 7.81 -21.05 -0.02
CA VAL A 78 8.68 -20.15 -0.80
C VAL A 78 9.39 -19.18 0.13
N VAL A 79 10.70 -19.05 -0.06
CA VAL A 79 11.51 -18.00 0.56
C VAL A 79 12.15 -17.18 -0.56
N VAL A 80 11.89 -15.87 -0.59
CA VAL A 80 12.59 -14.96 -1.50
C VAL A 80 13.56 -14.09 -0.69
N ALA A 81 14.85 -14.20 -0.98
CA ALA A 81 15.89 -13.37 -0.40
C ALA A 81 16.18 -12.19 -1.33
N ALA A 82 15.63 -11.02 -1.01
CA ALA A 82 15.66 -9.86 -1.89
C ALA A 82 15.50 -8.53 -1.11
N CYS A 83 14.54 -7.71 -1.54
CA CYS A 83 14.20 -6.41 -0.94
C CYS A 83 13.25 -6.53 0.25
N SER A 84 12.83 -5.39 0.78
CA SER A 84 11.85 -5.30 1.86
C SER A 84 10.49 -5.95 1.54
N PRO A 85 9.89 -6.69 2.49
CA PRO A 85 8.51 -7.17 2.35
C PRO A 85 7.50 -6.03 2.19
N ARG A 86 7.77 -4.84 2.74
CA ARG A 86 6.91 -3.66 2.56
C ARG A 86 6.75 -3.23 1.10
N MET A 87 7.64 -3.69 0.22
CA MET A 87 7.63 -3.35 -1.21
C MET A 87 7.01 -4.47 -2.06
N HIS A 88 7.51 -5.71 -1.93
CA HIS A 88 7.17 -6.80 -2.86
C HIS A 88 6.51 -8.03 -2.23
N GLU A 89 6.20 -8.02 -0.93
CA GLU A 89 5.44 -9.12 -0.32
C GLU A 89 4.09 -9.35 -1.04
N PRO A 90 3.27 -8.32 -1.35
CA PRO A 90 2.03 -8.53 -2.11
C PRO A 90 2.28 -9.10 -3.53
N THR A 91 3.42 -8.76 -4.14
CA THR A 91 3.78 -9.27 -5.47
C THR A 91 4.07 -10.77 -5.43
N PHE A 92 4.96 -11.21 -4.53
CA PHE A 92 5.30 -12.63 -4.43
C PHE A 92 4.17 -13.48 -3.87
N ARG A 93 3.36 -12.92 -2.95
CA ARG A 93 2.14 -13.57 -2.47
C ARG A 93 1.16 -13.87 -3.60
N ARG A 94 0.95 -12.90 -4.51
CA ARG A 94 0.14 -13.12 -5.72
C ARG A 94 0.75 -14.17 -6.63
N ALA A 95 2.06 -14.10 -6.90
CA ALA A 95 2.74 -15.11 -7.72
C ALA A 95 2.54 -16.54 -7.18
N CYS A 96 2.70 -16.73 -5.87
CA CYS A 96 2.43 -18.01 -5.20
C CYS A 96 0.97 -18.43 -5.34
N GLN A 97 0.03 -17.51 -5.09
CA GLN A 97 -1.40 -17.77 -5.20
C GLN A 97 -1.82 -18.16 -6.62
N GLU A 98 -1.24 -17.52 -7.63
CA GLU A 98 -1.52 -17.82 -9.04
C GLU A 98 -1.08 -19.22 -9.45
N ALA A 99 0.02 -19.72 -8.86
CA ALA A 99 0.49 -21.11 -9.01
C ALA A 99 -0.24 -22.10 -8.07
N GLY A 100 -1.26 -21.63 -7.32
CA GLY A 100 -2.06 -22.48 -6.44
C GLY A 100 -1.49 -22.69 -5.04
N LEU A 101 -0.37 -22.07 -4.67
CA LEU A 101 0.20 -22.10 -3.33
C LEU A 101 -0.47 -21.06 -2.43
N ASN A 102 -0.85 -21.44 -1.21
CA ASN A 102 -1.40 -20.49 -0.24
C ASN A 102 -0.41 -19.33 0.03
N GLN A 103 -0.87 -18.09 -0.14
CA GLN A 103 -0.02 -16.90 -0.07
C GLN A 103 0.68 -16.69 1.28
N PHE A 104 0.21 -17.32 2.36
CA PHE A 104 0.82 -17.22 3.69
C PHE A 104 1.89 -18.29 3.94
N LEU A 105 2.19 -19.12 2.94
CA LEU A 105 3.30 -20.07 2.91
C LEU A 105 4.55 -19.50 2.22
N PHE A 106 4.57 -18.19 2.07
CA PHE A 106 5.66 -17.38 1.55
C PHE A 106 6.31 -16.58 2.68
N GLU A 107 7.65 -16.52 2.68
CA GLU A 107 8.43 -15.66 3.56
C GLU A 107 9.46 -14.87 2.74
N GLN A 108 9.80 -13.66 3.19
CA GLN A 108 10.77 -12.81 2.53
C GLN A 108 11.96 -12.52 3.44
N ALA A 109 13.17 -12.81 2.96
CA ALA A 109 14.41 -12.43 3.63
C ALA A 109 14.88 -11.09 3.05
N ASN A 110 14.84 -10.01 3.83
CA ASN A 110 15.32 -8.71 3.37
C ASN A 110 16.85 -8.65 3.46
N ILE A 111 17.54 -8.82 2.34
CA ILE A 111 19.00 -8.76 2.24
C ILE A 111 19.49 -7.52 1.48
N ARG A 112 18.59 -6.62 1.06
CA ARG A 112 18.94 -5.36 0.39
C ARG A 112 18.95 -4.19 1.36
N GLU A 113 17.78 -3.68 1.74
CA GLU A 113 17.65 -2.52 2.63
C GLU A 113 18.23 -2.81 4.02
N HIS A 114 18.13 -4.04 4.51
CA HIS A 114 18.61 -4.43 5.83
C HIS A 114 19.99 -5.10 5.81
N CYS A 115 20.66 -5.15 4.65
CA CYS A 115 22.00 -5.73 4.57
C CYS A 115 22.88 -5.06 3.52
N THR A 116 22.75 -5.35 2.22
CA THR A 116 23.74 -4.87 1.25
C THR A 116 23.82 -3.36 1.11
N TRP A 117 22.71 -2.63 1.24
CA TRP A 117 22.72 -1.16 1.16
C TRP A 117 23.32 -0.48 2.38
N VAL A 118 23.29 -1.12 3.55
CA VAL A 118 23.78 -0.55 4.81
C VAL A 118 25.17 -1.08 5.22
N ASN A 119 25.59 -2.21 4.65
CA ASN A 119 26.88 -2.85 4.92
C ASN A 119 27.77 -2.94 3.67
N ALA A 120 27.62 -2.02 2.71
CA ALA A 120 28.34 -2.06 1.44
C ALA A 120 29.88 -2.03 1.58
N SER A 121 30.40 -1.48 2.68
CA SER A 121 31.84 -1.42 2.98
C SER A 121 32.38 -2.67 3.70
N ASP A 122 31.53 -3.54 4.22
CA ASP A 122 31.90 -4.78 4.91
C ASP A 122 31.27 -5.99 4.20
N ILE A 123 31.87 -6.38 3.09
CA ILE A 123 31.40 -7.50 2.26
C ILE A 123 31.34 -8.83 3.04
N PRO A 124 32.37 -9.21 3.84
CA PRO A 124 32.29 -10.40 4.68
C PRO A 124 31.11 -10.34 5.67
N GLY A 125 30.94 -9.22 6.39
CA GLY A 125 29.82 -9.04 7.31
C GLY A 125 28.47 -9.07 6.62
N ALA A 126 28.32 -8.39 5.48
CA ALA A 126 27.10 -8.40 4.67
C ALA A 126 26.75 -9.82 4.17
N THR A 127 27.76 -10.62 3.84
CA THR A 127 27.55 -12.00 3.41
C THR A 127 27.01 -12.86 4.55
N GLU A 128 27.61 -12.78 5.74
CA GLU A 128 27.15 -13.55 6.91
C GLU A 128 25.75 -13.10 7.38
N ILE A 129 25.48 -11.80 7.41
CA ILE A 129 24.13 -11.28 7.71
C ILE A 129 23.10 -11.78 6.69
N SER A 130 23.46 -11.81 5.39
CA SER A 130 22.56 -12.33 4.35
C SER A 130 22.26 -13.82 4.54
N LYS A 131 23.28 -14.63 4.86
CA LYS A 131 23.10 -16.05 5.20
C LYS A 131 22.17 -16.22 6.40
N ASP A 132 22.38 -15.43 7.45
CA ASP A 132 21.58 -15.50 8.66
C ASP A 132 20.12 -15.09 8.41
N HIS A 133 19.88 -14.03 7.64
CA HIS A 133 18.53 -13.64 7.22
C HIS A 133 17.83 -14.74 6.42
N ILE A 134 18.54 -15.38 5.47
CA ILE A 134 18.01 -16.52 4.71
C ILE A 134 17.68 -17.67 5.66
N ARG A 135 18.59 -18.03 6.57
CA ARG A 135 18.40 -19.10 7.56
C ARG A 135 17.19 -18.84 8.46
N MET A 136 17.03 -17.61 8.94
CA MET A 136 15.88 -17.20 9.75
C MET A 136 14.56 -17.29 8.97
N ALA A 137 14.55 -16.83 7.72
CA ALA A 137 13.37 -16.90 6.85
C ALA A 137 12.99 -18.36 6.54
N VAL A 138 13.97 -19.22 6.24
CA VAL A 138 13.77 -20.67 6.04
C VAL A 138 13.22 -21.33 7.31
N ALA A 139 13.81 -21.03 8.47
CA ALA A 139 13.35 -21.56 9.76
C ALA A 139 11.88 -21.19 10.02
N LYS A 140 11.49 -19.93 9.78
CA LYS A 140 10.10 -19.48 9.90
C LYS A 140 9.19 -20.13 8.85
N ALA A 141 9.63 -20.18 7.59
CA ALA A 141 8.89 -20.78 6.48
C ALA A 141 8.55 -22.26 6.74
N SER A 142 9.45 -23.00 7.39
CA SER A 142 9.22 -24.40 7.78
C SER A 142 8.04 -24.59 8.74
N LYS A 143 7.63 -23.53 9.46
CA LYS A 143 6.54 -23.52 10.44
C LYS A 143 5.31 -22.75 9.98
N LEU A 144 5.35 -22.11 8.80
CA LEU A 144 4.20 -21.42 8.25
C LEU A 144 3.05 -22.39 7.97
N MET A 145 1.84 -21.93 8.26
CA MET A 145 0.59 -22.63 8.03
C MET A 145 -0.24 -21.86 6.99
N PRO A 146 -1.03 -22.57 6.17
CA PRO A 146 -1.93 -21.89 5.24
C PRO A 146 -2.97 -21.11 6.02
N LEU A 147 -3.19 -19.85 5.65
CA LEU A 147 -4.24 -19.00 6.23
C LEU A 147 -5.25 -18.58 5.19
N GLU A 148 -6.45 -18.23 5.63
CA GLU A 148 -7.51 -17.71 4.78
C GLU A 148 -7.61 -16.19 4.92
N VAL A 149 -7.81 -15.50 3.80
CA VAL A 149 -8.05 -14.06 3.80
C VAL A 149 -9.48 -13.81 4.25
N THR A 150 -9.63 -13.06 5.34
CA THR A 150 -10.95 -12.60 5.78
C THR A 150 -11.50 -11.58 4.79
N LYS A 151 -12.67 -11.88 4.21
CA LYS A 151 -13.39 -10.94 3.36
C LYS A 151 -14.30 -10.08 4.24
N VAL A 152 -14.18 -8.78 4.10
CA VAL A 152 -14.99 -7.78 4.82
C VAL A 152 -15.79 -6.97 3.81
N LYS A 153 -17.01 -6.58 4.19
CA LYS A 153 -17.80 -5.66 3.37
C LYS A 153 -17.14 -4.28 3.40
N VAL A 154 -17.14 -3.58 2.26
CA VAL A 154 -16.67 -2.19 2.18
C VAL A 154 -17.90 -1.28 2.20
N GLU A 155 -17.91 -0.32 3.10
CA GLU A 155 -18.91 0.75 3.10
C GLU A 155 -18.69 1.64 1.86
N PRO A 156 -19.70 1.80 0.97
CA PRO A 156 -19.54 2.53 -0.30
C PRO A 156 -19.62 4.06 -0.10
N SER A 157 -18.86 4.57 0.87
CA SER A 157 -18.70 5.99 1.12
C SER A 157 -17.24 6.36 1.33
N CYS A 158 -16.91 7.63 1.13
CA CYS A 158 -15.56 8.16 1.26
C CYS A 158 -15.54 9.36 2.20
N LEU A 159 -14.48 9.48 2.99
CA LEU A 159 -14.19 10.67 3.78
C LEU A 159 -12.95 11.34 3.22
N ILE A 160 -13.03 12.64 2.94
CA ILE A 160 -11.93 13.48 2.51
C ILE A 160 -11.69 14.54 3.58
N VAL A 161 -10.45 14.65 4.03
CA VAL A 161 -10.04 15.60 5.07
C VAL A 161 -9.21 16.72 4.43
N GLY A 162 -9.76 17.92 4.44
CA GLY A 162 -9.22 19.12 3.81
C GLY A 162 -9.86 19.38 2.45
N ALA A 163 -10.49 20.54 2.30
CA ALA A 163 -11.17 20.99 1.08
C ALA A 163 -10.34 22.05 0.31
N GLY A 164 -9.03 21.84 0.23
CA GLY A 164 -8.19 22.53 -0.76
C GLY A 164 -8.42 21.99 -2.17
N ILE A 165 -7.66 22.48 -3.16
CA ILE A 165 -7.80 22.04 -4.56
C ILE A 165 -7.71 20.51 -4.74
N ALA A 166 -6.83 19.85 -3.98
CA ALA A 166 -6.69 18.38 -4.03
C ALA A 166 -7.94 17.66 -3.50
N GLY A 167 -8.43 18.05 -2.33
CA GLY A 167 -9.59 17.42 -1.71
C GLY A 167 -10.89 17.70 -2.45
N MET A 168 -11.07 18.91 -2.97
CA MET A 168 -12.23 19.25 -3.80
C MET A 168 -12.28 18.43 -5.08
N ASN A 169 -11.16 18.26 -5.80
CA ASN A 169 -11.14 17.45 -7.00
C ASN A 169 -11.40 15.97 -6.68
N ALA A 170 -10.78 15.42 -5.64
CA ALA A 170 -11.05 14.04 -5.21
C ALA A 170 -12.54 13.85 -4.84
N ALA A 171 -13.15 14.84 -4.18
CA ALA A 171 -14.56 14.79 -3.80
C ALA A 171 -15.48 14.84 -5.03
N LEU A 172 -15.16 15.69 -6.00
CA LEU A 172 -15.91 15.80 -7.25
C LEU A 172 -15.81 14.52 -8.09
N ASP A 173 -14.62 13.95 -8.24
CA ASP A 173 -14.42 12.72 -9.01
C ASP A 173 -15.23 11.55 -8.41
N LEU A 174 -15.19 11.38 -7.08
CA LEU A 174 -15.94 10.34 -6.37
C LEU A 174 -17.45 10.62 -6.38
N GLY A 175 -17.85 11.87 -6.11
CA GLY A 175 -19.26 12.28 -6.11
C GLY A 175 -19.90 12.14 -7.49
N ASN A 176 -19.20 12.52 -8.56
CA ASN A 176 -19.68 12.35 -9.94
C ASN A 176 -19.73 10.87 -10.37
N SER A 177 -18.90 10.03 -9.77
CA SER A 177 -18.95 8.57 -9.95
C SER A 177 -20.08 7.90 -9.16
N GLY A 178 -20.86 8.66 -8.38
CA GLY A 178 -22.03 8.18 -7.63
C GLY A 178 -21.73 7.70 -6.21
N TYR A 179 -20.51 7.89 -5.68
CA TYR A 179 -20.18 7.54 -4.31
C TYR A 179 -20.58 8.65 -3.34
N LYS A 180 -21.08 8.27 -2.17
CA LYS A 180 -21.30 9.22 -1.06
C LYS A 180 -19.94 9.71 -0.55
N VAL A 181 -19.74 11.02 -0.51
CA VAL A 181 -18.51 11.64 -0.03
C VAL A 181 -18.83 12.56 1.13
N TYR A 182 -18.07 12.45 2.22
CA TYR A 182 -18.00 13.44 3.29
C TYR A 182 -16.74 14.25 3.10
N LEU A 183 -16.87 15.56 2.90
CA LEU A 183 -15.74 16.47 2.73
C LEU A 183 -15.62 17.38 3.95
N VAL A 184 -14.62 17.14 4.79
CA VAL A 184 -14.41 17.86 6.05
C VAL A 184 -13.38 18.96 5.84
N GLU A 185 -13.74 20.20 6.13
CA GLU A 185 -12.85 21.36 6.09
C GLU A 185 -12.79 22.04 7.46
N ARG A 186 -11.56 22.25 7.95
CA ARG A 186 -11.30 22.86 9.25
C ARG A 186 -11.72 24.33 9.29
N LEU A 187 -11.53 25.06 8.20
CA LEU A 187 -11.83 26.48 8.12
C LEU A 187 -13.32 26.71 7.76
N PRO A 188 -13.85 27.93 7.99
CA PRO A 188 -15.22 28.27 7.61
C PRO A 188 -15.48 28.18 6.10
N THR A 189 -14.42 28.22 5.28
CA THR A 189 -14.50 28.16 3.82
C THR A 189 -13.54 27.12 3.24
N ILE A 190 -13.91 26.60 2.07
CA ILE A 190 -13.10 25.71 1.25
C ILE A 190 -12.18 26.51 0.32
N GLY A 191 -11.26 25.83 -0.38
CA GLY A 191 -10.33 26.44 -1.33
C GLY A 191 -8.86 26.34 -0.92
N GLY A 192 -8.58 26.25 0.38
CA GLY A 192 -7.22 26.13 0.91
C GLY A 192 -6.30 27.28 0.49
N HIS A 193 -4.98 27.03 0.41
CA HIS A 193 -4.02 28.06 0.05
C HIS A 193 -4.20 28.59 -1.38
N MET A 194 -4.74 27.79 -2.29
CA MET A 194 -4.94 28.23 -3.68
C MET A 194 -5.90 29.42 -3.74
N ALA A 195 -6.93 29.46 -2.90
CA ALA A 195 -7.84 30.61 -2.81
C ALA A 195 -7.17 31.92 -2.32
N GLN A 196 -5.96 31.84 -1.75
CA GLN A 196 -5.19 32.99 -1.29
C GLN A 196 -4.20 33.51 -2.35
N LEU A 197 -3.95 32.73 -3.41
CA LEU A 197 -3.04 33.13 -4.48
C LEU A 197 -3.73 34.11 -5.42
N ASP A 198 -2.98 35.09 -5.92
CA ASP A 198 -3.44 35.96 -7.00
C ASP A 198 -3.45 35.19 -8.34
N LYS A 199 -2.30 34.59 -8.69
CA LYS A 199 -2.09 33.87 -9.95
C LYS A 199 -1.43 32.51 -9.77
N THR A 200 -1.63 31.62 -10.73
CA THR A 200 -1.03 30.28 -10.76
C THR A 200 -0.09 30.11 -11.95
N PHE A 201 1.17 29.78 -11.68
CA PHE A 201 2.12 29.39 -12.72
C PHE A 201 1.75 28.00 -13.29
N PRO A 202 2.15 27.66 -14.53
CA PRO A 202 2.91 28.48 -15.48
C PRO A 202 2.04 29.43 -16.33
N THR A 203 0.71 29.27 -16.34
CA THR A 203 -0.19 30.05 -17.22
C THR A 203 -0.40 31.48 -16.75
N MET A 204 -0.12 31.76 -15.48
CA MET A 204 -0.37 33.05 -14.83
C MET A 204 -1.86 33.44 -14.81
N ASP A 205 -2.74 32.43 -14.86
CA ASP A 205 -4.18 32.61 -14.70
C ASP A 205 -4.50 33.08 -13.28
N CYS A 206 -5.58 33.84 -13.14
CA CYS A 206 -6.12 34.18 -11.83
C CYS A 206 -6.54 32.90 -11.09
N SER A 207 -6.08 32.73 -9.85
CA SER A 207 -6.39 31.54 -9.06
C SER A 207 -7.90 31.41 -8.82
N ALA A 208 -8.56 32.53 -8.49
CA ALA A 208 -10.00 32.57 -8.26
C ALA A 208 -10.80 32.06 -9.49
N CYS A 209 -10.35 32.37 -10.71
CA CYS A 209 -11.03 31.92 -11.93
C CYS A 209 -11.05 30.40 -12.09
N THR A 210 -10.06 29.69 -11.54
CA THR A 210 -9.93 28.24 -11.69
C THR A 210 -10.50 27.48 -10.50
N ILE A 211 -10.39 28.03 -9.28
CA ILE A 211 -10.86 27.36 -8.07
C ILE A 211 -12.33 27.61 -7.74
N THR A 212 -12.85 28.82 -7.99
CA THR A 212 -14.23 29.18 -7.62
C THR A 212 -15.30 28.29 -8.28
N PRO A 213 -15.16 27.89 -9.57
CA PRO A 213 -16.06 26.91 -10.17
C PRO A 213 -16.07 25.59 -9.39
N ARG A 214 -14.89 25.08 -8.99
CA ARG A 214 -14.77 23.85 -8.19
C ARG A 214 -15.41 23.96 -6.82
N MET A 215 -15.24 25.10 -6.14
CA MET A 215 -15.89 25.37 -4.86
C MET A 215 -17.42 25.33 -4.99
N THR A 216 -17.94 25.90 -6.09
CA THR A 216 -19.38 25.90 -6.40
C THR A 216 -19.89 24.50 -6.72
N ASP A 217 -19.14 23.75 -7.54
CA ASP A 217 -19.49 22.38 -7.92
C ASP A 217 -19.55 21.46 -6.70
N VAL A 218 -18.58 21.57 -5.80
CA VAL A 218 -18.54 20.80 -4.55
C VAL A 218 -19.78 21.10 -3.70
N ALA A 219 -20.12 22.37 -3.53
CA ALA A 219 -21.26 22.77 -2.71
C ALA A 219 -22.62 22.34 -3.29
N ARG A 220 -22.70 22.13 -4.61
CA ARG A 220 -23.94 21.74 -5.31
C ARG A 220 -24.07 20.25 -5.58
N ASN A 221 -23.02 19.47 -5.39
CA ASN A 221 -23.04 18.05 -5.72
C ASN A 221 -23.87 17.28 -4.68
N PRO A 222 -24.95 16.58 -5.08
CA PRO A 222 -25.84 15.88 -4.14
C PRO A 222 -25.17 14.70 -3.44
N ASN A 223 -24.08 14.17 -3.99
CA ASN A 223 -23.33 13.06 -3.42
C ASN A 223 -22.25 13.53 -2.43
N ILE A 224 -21.97 14.84 -2.35
CA ILE A 224 -20.97 15.41 -1.45
C ILE A 224 -21.66 16.08 -0.28
N GLU A 225 -21.36 15.61 0.92
CA GLU A 225 -21.70 16.27 2.17
C GLU A 225 -20.52 17.13 2.62
N LEU A 226 -20.65 18.43 2.38
CA LEU A 226 -19.64 19.41 2.77
C LEU A 226 -19.81 19.81 4.24
N LEU A 227 -18.78 19.55 5.03
CA LEU A 227 -18.70 19.88 6.45
C LEU A 227 -17.59 20.93 6.64
N THR A 228 -17.92 22.21 6.39
CA THR A 228 -17.03 23.32 6.73
C THR A 228 -16.99 23.56 8.24
N TYR A 229 -15.96 24.27 8.67
CA TYR A 229 -15.67 24.55 10.07
C TYR A 229 -15.73 23.31 10.97
N SER A 230 -15.29 22.18 10.44
CA SER A 230 -15.40 20.87 11.06
C SER A 230 -14.05 20.16 11.06
N GLU A 231 -13.78 19.38 12.09
CA GLU A 231 -12.51 18.67 12.26
C GLU A 231 -12.75 17.20 12.60
N VAL A 232 -11.94 16.32 12.01
CA VAL A 232 -11.92 14.90 12.39
C VAL A 232 -11.26 14.77 13.76
N LYS A 233 -11.98 14.22 14.72
CA LYS A 233 -11.54 14.05 16.11
C LYS A 233 -10.93 12.68 16.36
N SER A 234 -11.53 11.62 15.82
CA SER A 234 -11.01 10.26 15.90
C SER A 234 -11.43 9.46 14.68
N ILE A 235 -10.59 8.49 14.32
CA ILE A 235 -10.83 7.49 13.28
C ILE A 235 -10.54 6.13 13.92
N ASP A 236 -11.56 5.29 13.99
CA ASP A 236 -11.48 3.93 14.49
C ASP A 236 -11.82 2.95 13.35
N GLY A 237 -11.46 1.67 13.49
CA GLY A 237 -11.75 0.64 12.50
C GLY A 237 -10.60 0.33 11.54
N PHE A 238 -10.92 -0.16 10.34
CA PHE A 238 -9.94 -0.62 9.34
C PHE A 238 -10.47 -0.38 7.92
N VAL A 239 -9.63 -0.68 6.91
CA VAL A 239 -9.94 -0.42 5.49
C VAL A 239 -11.34 -0.93 5.12
N GLY A 240 -12.21 -0.01 4.70
CA GLY A 240 -13.59 -0.25 4.28
C GLY A 240 -14.63 -0.23 5.40
N ASN A 241 -14.23 -0.21 6.68
CA ASN A 241 -15.11 -0.18 7.85
C ASN A 241 -14.53 0.81 8.88
N PHE A 242 -14.57 2.09 8.55
CA PHE A 242 -14.11 3.15 9.45
C PHE A 242 -15.28 3.78 10.19
N ASP A 243 -15.12 3.97 11.50
CA ASP A 243 -16.00 4.80 12.31
C ASP A 243 -15.27 6.12 12.61
N VAL A 244 -15.84 7.23 12.13
CA VAL A 244 -15.20 8.54 12.20
C VAL A 244 -16.05 9.52 13.01
N LYS A 245 -15.42 10.16 14.00
CA LYS A 245 -16.06 11.23 14.78
C LYS A 245 -15.62 12.59 14.26
N ILE A 246 -16.58 13.38 13.81
CA ILE A 246 -16.36 14.74 13.30
C ILE A 246 -16.95 15.74 14.29
N THR A 247 -16.16 16.73 14.68
CA THR A 247 -16.62 17.86 15.49
C THR A 247 -16.93 19.03 14.57
N LYS A 248 -18.22 19.37 14.44
CA LYS A 248 -18.65 20.61 13.79
C LYS A 248 -18.55 21.75 14.79
N LYS A 249 -17.67 22.72 14.53
CA LYS A 249 -17.49 23.86 15.44
C LYS A 249 -18.69 24.80 15.32
N PRO A 250 -19.12 25.44 16.42
CA PRO A 250 -20.23 26.38 16.39
C PRO A 250 -19.83 27.64 15.63
N HIS A 251 -20.57 27.98 14.56
CA HIS A 251 -20.42 29.28 13.90
C HIS A 251 -20.97 30.44 14.75
N TYR A 252 -21.75 30.13 15.78
CA TYR A 252 -22.55 31.10 16.55
C TYR A 252 -23.49 31.97 15.69
N ILE A 253 -23.79 31.49 14.48
CA ILE A 253 -24.71 32.08 13.50
C ILE A 253 -25.53 30.93 12.93
N ASP A 254 -26.85 31.07 12.90
CA ASP A 254 -27.71 30.10 12.22
C ASP A 254 -27.45 30.14 10.71
N GLN A 255 -26.84 29.06 10.21
CA GLN A 255 -26.44 28.95 8.81
C GLN A 255 -27.64 28.83 7.86
N ASN A 256 -28.83 28.47 8.35
CA ASN A 256 -30.03 28.38 7.53
C ASN A 256 -30.65 29.76 7.25
N THR A 257 -30.42 30.74 8.13
CA THR A 257 -30.97 32.10 8.00
C THR A 257 -29.93 33.12 7.55
N CYS A 258 -28.64 32.79 7.65
CA CYS A 258 -27.56 33.64 7.17
C CYS A 258 -27.64 33.84 5.64
N ASN A 259 -27.70 35.09 5.19
CA ASN A 259 -27.70 35.45 3.77
C ASN A 259 -26.33 35.89 3.25
N GLY A 260 -25.31 35.97 4.13
CA GLY A 260 -23.95 36.38 3.77
C GLY A 260 -23.81 37.83 3.32
N CYS A 261 -24.69 38.76 3.73
CA CYS A 261 -24.63 40.16 3.29
C CYS A 261 -23.38 40.92 3.78
N GLY A 262 -22.86 40.58 4.96
CA GLY A 262 -21.67 41.23 5.53
C GLY A 262 -21.96 42.39 6.49
N ASP A 263 -23.20 42.86 6.58
CA ASP A 263 -23.60 44.02 7.42
C ASP A 263 -23.19 43.86 8.90
N CYS A 264 -23.20 42.63 9.41
CA CYS A 264 -22.79 42.33 10.78
C CYS A 264 -21.31 42.62 11.07
N ALA A 265 -20.44 42.58 10.05
CA ALA A 265 -19.02 42.86 10.21
C ALA A 265 -18.74 44.37 10.37
N GLU A 266 -19.55 45.23 9.75
CA GLU A 266 -19.37 46.69 9.80
C GLU A 266 -19.63 47.27 11.19
N VAL A 267 -20.55 46.66 11.95
CA VAL A 267 -20.93 47.10 13.30
C VAL A 267 -20.08 46.46 14.41
N CYS A 268 -19.13 45.58 14.06
CA CYS A 268 -18.25 44.93 15.03
C CYS A 268 -17.26 45.98 15.62
N PRO A 269 -17.21 46.15 16.97
CA PRO A 269 -16.39 47.17 17.62
C PRO A 269 -14.88 46.90 17.58
#